data_AF-A0A3M0ISB1-F1
#
_entry.id   AF-A0A3M0ISB1-F1
#
_cell.length_a   1.000
_cell.length_b   1.000
_cell.length_c   1.000
_cell.angle_alpha   90.00
_cell.angle_beta   90.00
_cell.angle_gamma   90.00
#
_symmetry.space_group_name_H-M   'P 1'
#
loop_
_entity.id
_entity.type
_entity.pdbx_description
1 polymer ?
#
loop_
_entity_poly.entity_id
_entity_poly.type
_entity_poly.pdbx_seq_one_letter_code
_entity_poly.pdbx_strand_id
1 'polypeptide(L)'
;MAHDASRHQGRDATYKWARDRGVDLTMDSISQVIHDCETCAAIKQAKRVKPLWYGGRWSKYKYGEAWQIDYITLPQTRHGKRYVLTMVEATTGWLETYPVPHATARNTILGLEK
;
A
#
# COMPACT_ATOMS: atom_id res chain seq x y z
N MET A 1 0.86 16.20 20.37
CA MET A 1 0.47 17.50 19.77
C MET A 1 -0.59 17.28 18.68
N ALA A 2 -1.33 18.32 18.23
CA ALA A 2 -2.37 18.22 17.18
C ALA A 2 -1.91 17.43 15.93
N HIS A 3 -0.64 17.62 15.57
CA HIS A 3 0.03 16.96 14.47
C HIS A 3 0.20 15.43 14.66
N ASP A 4 0.56 14.98 15.86
CA ASP A 4 0.69 13.54 16.15
C ASP A 4 -0.69 12.87 16.21
N ALA A 5 -1.67 13.59 16.77
CA ALA A 5 -3.05 13.13 16.86
C ALA A 5 -3.73 13.03 15.47
N SER A 6 -3.28 13.83 14.49
CA SER A 6 -3.67 13.73 13.09
C SER A 6 -2.88 12.67 12.31
N ARG A 7 -2.10 11.83 13.01
CA ARG A 7 -1.32 10.71 12.43
C ARG A 7 -0.39 11.15 11.30
N HIS A 8 0.22 12.33 11.43
CA HIS A 8 1.15 12.85 10.42
C HIS A 8 0.53 12.96 9.01
N GLN A 9 -0.79 13.12 8.91
CA GLN A 9 -1.51 13.23 7.64
C GLN A 9 -1.30 14.59 6.93
N GLY A 10 -0.58 15.51 7.57
CA GLY A 10 -0.20 16.79 6.99
C GLY A 10 -1.06 17.96 7.46
N ARG A 11 -0.97 19.05 6.70
CA ARG A 11 -1.43 20.39 7.10
C ARG A 11 -2.94 20.44 7.30
N ASP A 12 -3.70 19.95 6.32
CA ASP A 12 -5.16 20.05 6.33
C ASP A 12 -5.78 19.16 7.41
N ALA A 13 -5.23 17.97 7.62
CA ALA A 13 -5.66 17.07 8.68
C ALA A 13 -5.38 17.64 10.08
N THR A 14 -4.23 18.31 10.25
CA THR A 14 -3.86 18.96 11.52
C THR A 14 -4.72 20.20 11.77
N TYR A 15 -5.00 20.99 10.74
CA TYR A 15 -5.90 22.15 10.82
C TYR A 15 -7.34 21.72 11.15
N LYS A 16 -7.84 20.68 10.48
CA LYS A 16 -9.16 20.10 10.78
C LYS A 16 -9.24 19.60 12.21
N TRP A 17 -8.23 18.86 12.68
CA TRP A 17 -8.19 18.37 14.07
C TRP A 17 -8.26 19.51 15.09
N ALA A 18 -7.56 20.61 14.83
CA ALA A 18 -7.52 21.80 15.68
C ALA A 18 -8.88 22.50 15.73
N ARG A 19 -9.47 22.73 14.55
CA ARG A 19 -10.80 23.33 14.39
C ARG A 19 -11.88 22.51 15.10
N ASP A 20 -11.87 21.19 14.93
CA ASP A 20 -12.84 20.28 15.53
C ASP A 20 -12.77 20.28 17.08
N ARG A 21 -11.69 20.79 17.66
CA ARG A 21 -11.46 20.86 19.12
C ARG A 21 -11.38 22.29 19.67
N GLY A 22 -11.67 23.28 18.83
CA GLY A 22 -11.60 24.69 19.22
C GLY A 22 -10.20 25.17 19.61
N VAL A 23 -9.15 24.46 19.19
CA VAL A 23 -7.77 24.87 19.42
C VAL A 23 -7.37 25.83 18.30
N ASP A 24 -7.01 27.06 18.67
CA ASP A 24 -6.51 28.02 17.69
C ASP A 24 -5.08 27.66 17.28
N LEU A 25 -4.90 27.33 16.01
CA LEU A 25 -3.60 27.04 15.41
C LEU A 25 -3.54 27.76 14.07
N THR A 26 -2.53 28.61 13.91
CA THR A 26 -2.31 29.32 12.64
C THR A 26 -1.74 28.37 11.60
N MET A 27 -2.05 28.63 10.32
CA MET A 27 -1.55 27.80 9.23
C MET A 27 -0.01 27.76 9.16
N ASP A 28 0.66 28.83 9.58
CA ASP A 28 2.11 28.92 9.60
C ASP A 28 2.69 28.04 10.71
N SER A 29 2.08 28.03 11.90
CA SER A 29 2.48 27.15 13.00
C SER A 29 2.36 25.67 12.63
N ILE A 30 1.26 25.30 11.95
CA ILE A 30 1.04 23.94 11.46
C ILE A 30 2.09 23.56 10.41
N SER A 31 2.41 24.48 9.50
CA SER A 31 3.40 24.24 8.45
C SER A 31 4.80 24.03 9.02
N GLN A 32 5.18 24.82 10.04
CA GLN A 32 6.46 24.69 10.73
C GLN A 32 6.56 23.35 11.47
N VAL A 33 5.53 22.97 12.23
CA VAL A 33 5.51 21.69 12.96
C VAL A 33 5.62 20.49 12.03
N ILE A 34 5.01 20.54 10.85
CA ILE A 34 5.12 19.46 9.85
C ILE A 34 6.51 19.44 9.20
N HIS A 35 7.08 20.62 8.93
CA HIS A 35 8.41 20.74 8.34
C HIS A 35 9.48 20.14 9.25
N ASP A 36 9.40 20.42 10.56
CA ASP A 36 10.38 19.99 11.55
C ASP A 36 10.11 18.58 12.11
N CYS A 37 9.01 17.94 11.67
CA CYS A 37 8.66 16.60 12.14
C CYS A 37 9.54 15.53 11.47
N GLU A 38 10.43 14.92 12.25
CA GLU A 38 11.32 13.83 11.82
C GLU A 38 10.55 12.64 11.25
N THR A 39 9.42 12.26 11.85
CA THR A 39 8.56 11.18 11.34
C THR A 39 7.97 11.54 9.97
N CYS A 40 7.52 12.77 9.76
CA CYS A 40 7.08 13.24 8.45
C CYS A 40 8.22 13.24 7.43
N ALA A 41 9.44 13.63 7.85
CA ALA A 41 10.63 13.58 7.01
C ALA A 41 10.95 12.13 6.60
N ALA A 42 10.92 11.19 7.55
CA ALA A 42 11.14 9.77 7.31
C ALA A 42 10.05 9.16 6.40
N ILE A 43 8.77 9.49 6.60
CA ILE A 43 7.67 9.07 5.72
C ILE A 43 7.86 9.63 4.31
N LYS A 44 8.25 10.91 4.18
CA LYS A 44 8.51 11.55 2.88
C LYS A 44 9.71 10.91 2.19
N GLN A 45 10.76 10.55 2.93
CA GLN A 45 11.90 9.79 2.41
C GLN A 45 11.48 8.38 1.98
N ALA A 46 10.75 7.64 2.82
CA ALA A 46 10.25 6.30 2.50
C ALA A 46 9.31 6.30 1.28
N LYS A 47 8.48 7.34 1.10
CA LYS A 47 7.66 7.50 -0.11
C LYS A 47 8.47 7.91 -1.35
N ARG A 48 9.60 8.62 -1.17
CA ARG A 48 10.54 8.94 -2.25
C ARG A 48 11.36 7.73 -2.69
N VAL A 49 11.67 6.83 -1.76
CA VAL A 49 12.10 5.47 -2.05
C VAL A 49 10.89 4.75 -2.63
N LYS A 50 10.55 5.04 -3.89
CA LYS A 50 9.55 4.27 -4.62
C LYS A 50 9.89 2.79 -4.41
N PRO A 51 8.92 1.93 -4.07
CA PRO A 51 9.12 0.52 -4.36
C PRO A 51 9.50 0.46 -5.83
N LEU A 52 10.60 -0.24 -6.17
CA LEU A 52 11.04 -0.47 -7.55
C LEU A 52 9.91 -0.99 -8.46
N TRP A 53 8.80 -1.42 -7.87
CA TRP A 53 7.59 -1.96 -8.47
C TRP A 53 6.66 -0.94 -9.14
N TYR A 54 6.55 0.31 -8.66
CA TYR A 54 5.48 1.23 -9.10
C TYR A 54 5.93 2.37 -10.04
N GLY A 55 7.21 2.42 -10.40
CA GLY A 55 7.79 3.53 -11.18
C GLY A 55 8.13 3.15 -12.62
N GLY A 56 7.16 3.09 -13.52
CA GLY A 56 7.39 3.23 -14.97
C GLY A 56 8.01 2.03 -15.72
N ARG A 57 8.15 0.86 -15.08
CA ARG A 57 8.62 -0.36 -15.78
C ARG A 57 7.50 -1.13 -16.47
N TRP A 58 6.28 -1.12 -15.92
CA TRP A 58 5.17 -1.91 -16.47
C TRP A 58 4.51 -1.28 -17.69
N SER A 59 4.59 0.04 -17.86
CA SER A 59 4.06 0.76 -19.04
C SER A 59 4.76 0.42 -20.36
N LYS A 60 5.82 -0.39 -20.32
CA LYS A 60 6.53 -0.88 -21.51
C LYS A 60 5.98 -2.21 -22.04
N TYR A 61 5.27 -2.97 -21.20
CA TYR A 61 4.71 -4.26 -21.59
C TYR A 61 3.36 -4.05 -22.25
N LYS A 62 3.06 -4.88 -23.25
CA LYS A 62 1.73 -4.97 -23.82
C LYS A 62 0.83 -5.82 -22.92
N TYR A 63 -0.47 -5.70 -23.13
CA TYR A 63 -1.46 -6.53 -22.47
C TYR A 63 -1.08 -8.01 -22.55
N GLY A 64 -1.03 -8.67 -21.39
CA GLY A 64 -0.75 -10.10 -21.27
C GLY A 64 0.74 -10.49 -21.31
N GLU A 65 1.67 -9.55 -21.56
CA GLU A 65 3.12 -9.86 -21.57
C GLU A 65 3.73 -9.94 -20.17
N ALA A 66 3.07 -9.36 -19.17
CA ALA A 66 3.68 -9.14 -17.88
C ALA A 66 2.65 -9.30 -16.75
N TRP A 67 2.95 -10.24 -15.86
CA TRP A 67 2.07 -10.66 -14.76
C TRP A 67 2.84 -10.65 -13.45
N GLN A 68 2.23 -10.11 -12.41
CA GLN A 68 2.71 -10.26 -11.04
C GLN A 68 1.99 -11.44 -10.40
N ILE A 69 2.76 -12.36 -9.80
CA ILE A 69 2.24 -13.54 -9.11
C ILE A 69 2.71 -13.49 -7.67
N ASP A 70 1.79 -13.64 -6.72
CA ASP A 70 2.10 -13.64 -5.30
C ASP A 70 1.17 -14.57 -4.49
N TYR A 71 1.50 -14.81 -3.23
CA TYR A 71 0.68 -15.56 -2.28
C TYR A 71 0.28 -14.70 -1.08
N ILE A 72 -1.03 -14.57 -0.84
CA ILE A 72 -1.57 -13.97 0.37
C ILE A 72 -1.86 -15.08 1.38
N THR A 73 -1.36 -14.93 2.60
CA THR A 73 -1.68 -15.85 3.70
C THR A 73 -2.99 -15.43 4.37
N LEU A 74 -3.93 -16.37 4.50
CA LEU A 74 -5.19 -16.17 5.19
C LEU A 74 -5.13 -16.67 6.64
N PRO A 75 -5.90 -16.09 7.57
CA PRO A 75 -6.10 -16.65 8.89
C PRO A 75 -6.56 -18.11 8.82
N GLN A 76 -6.08 -18.97 9.71
CA GLN A 76 -6.44 -20.38 9.70
C GLN A 76 -7.94 -20.56 9.96
N THR A 77 -8.64 -21.11 8.97
CA THR A 77 -10.02 -21.59 9.11
C THR A 77 -10.02 -23.11 9.21
N ARG A 78 -11.11 -23.69 9.72
CA ARG A 78 -11.27 -25.16 9.85
C ARG A 78 -11.20 -25.93 8.51
N HIS A 79 -11.18 -25.22 7.36
CA HIS A 79 -11.26 -25.80 6.01
C HIS A 79 -9.91 -25.94 5.29
N GLY A 80 -8.78 -25.73 5.97
CA GLY A 80 -7.45 -26.14 5.49
C GLY A 80 -6.83 -25.34 4.33
N LYS A 81 -7.56 -24.41 3.69
CA LYS A 81 -6.98 -23.48 2.71
C LYS A 81 -6.42 -22.25 3.43
N ARG A 82 -5.10 -22.07 3.33
CA ARG A 82 -4.36 -21.01 4.04
C ARG A 82 -3.74 -19.97 3.13
N TYR A 83 -3.76 -20.19 1.82
CA TYR A 83 -3.13 -19.30 0.86
C TYR A 83 -4.08 -18.98 -0.29
N VAL A 84 -3.94 -17.75 -0.79
CA VAL A 84 -4.56 -17.31 -2.04
C VAL A 84 -3.43 -16.96 -2.99
N LEU A 85 -3.36 -17.66 -4.11
CA LEU A 85 -2.52 -17.28 -5.24
C LEU A 85 -3.19 -16.08 -5.93
N THR A 86 -2.47 -14.98 -6.08
CA THR A 86 -2.94 -13.78 -6.78
C THR A 86 -2.13 -13.53 -8.03
N MET A 87 -2.80 -13.25 -9.14
CA MET A 87 -2.18 -12.95 -10.43
C MET A 87 -2.71 -11.62 -10.94
N VAL A 88 -1.84 -10.65 -11.18
CA VAL A 88 -2.21 -9.30 -11.62
C VAL A 88 -1.56 -9.01 -12.97
N GLU A 89 -2.38 -8.75 -13.98
CA GLU A 89 -1.93 -8.27 -15.28
C GLU A 89 -1.47 -6.81 -15.12
N ALA A 90 -0.25 -6.52 -15.55
CA ALA A 90 0.42 -5.31 -15.11
C ALA A 90 0.02 -4.03 -15.85
N THR A 91 -0.63 -4.13 -17.02
CA THR A 91 -1.01 -2.97 -17.84
C THR A 91 -2.39 -2.44 -17.48
N THR A 92 -3.33 -3.34 -17.20
CA THR A 92 -4.73 -3.09 -16.87
C THR A 92 -5.00 -3.19 -15.37
N GLY A 93 -4.14 -3.89 -14.62
CA GLY A 93 -4.37 -4.21 -13.22
C GLY A 93 -5.39 -5.34 -13.03
N TRP A 94 -5.71 -6.11 -14.07
CA TRP A 94 -6.68 -7.19 -13.99
C TRP A 94 -6.20 -8.30 -13.03
N LEU A 95 -7.05 -8.66 -12.06
CA LEU A 95 -6.70 -9.53 -10.94
C LEU A 95 -7.46 -10.85 -11.01
N GLU A 96 -6.73 -11.95 -10.92
CA GLU A 96 -7.26 -13.28 -10.62
C GLU A 96 -6.80 -13.78 -9.25
N THR A 97 -7.64 -14.55 -8.58
CA THR A 97 -7.33 -15.12 -7.26
C THR A 97 -7.77 -16.58 -7.15
N TYR A 98 -6.87 -17.45 -6.71
CA TYR A 98 -7.14 -18.88 -6.56
C TYR A 98 -6.83 -19.38 -5.14
N PRO A 99 -7.80 -19.99 -4.43
CA PRO A 99 -7.56 -20.52 -3.10
C PRO A 99 -6.82 -21.85 -3.17
N VAL A 100 -5.63 -21.90 -2.57
CA VAL A 100 -4.73 -23.07 -2.57
C VAL A 100 -4.39 -23.53 -1.15
N PRO A 101 -4.14 -24.83 -0.94
CA PRO A 101 -3.79 -25.34 0.39
C PRO A 101 -2.39 -24.90 0.84
N HIS A 102 -1.46 -24.75 -0.09
CA HIS A 102 -0.05 -24.43 0.17
C HIS A 102 0.53 -23.51 -0.91
N ALA A 103 1.44 -22.61 -0.51
CA ALA A 103 2.26 -21.83 -1.43
C ALA A 103 3.42 -22.70 -1.97
N THR A 104 3.17 -23.44 -3.06
CA THR A 104 4.16 -24.33 -3.69
C THR A 104 4.26 -24.05 -5.17
N ALA A 105 5.44 -24.31 -5.76
CA ALA A 105 5.65 -24.16 -7.20
C ALA A 105 4.63 -24.94 -8.04
N ARG A 106 4.27 -26.17 -7.60
CA ARG A 106 3.25 -26.99 -8.27
C ARG A 106 1.89 -26.29 -8.30
N ASN A 107 1.48 -25.69 -7.19
CA ASN A 107 0.20 -24.97 -7.13
C ASN A 107 0.23 -23.67 -7.94
N THR A 108 1.40 -23.02 -8.06
CA THR A 108 1.57 -21.89 -8.96
C THR A 108 1.38 -22.31 -10.41
N ILE A 109 2.05 -23.37 -10.86
CA ILE A 109 1.93 -23.88 -12.24
C ILE A 109 0.48 -24.26 -12.56
N LEU A 110 -0.18 -25.03 -11.68
CA LEU A 110 -1.59 -25.38 -11.86
C LEU A 110 -2.54 -24.18 -11.84
N GLY A 111 -2.14 -23.07 -11.20
CA GLY A 111 -2.90 -21.81 -11.23
C GLY A 111 -2.73 -21.05 -12.54
N LEU A 112 -1.57 -21.17 -13.19
CA LEU A 112 -1.28 -20.56 -14.49
C LEU A 112 -1.96 -21.27 -15.67
N GLU A 113 -2.33 -22.54 -15.50
CA GLU A 113 -2.95 -23.37 -16.53
C GLU A 113 -4.49 -23.26 -16.59
N LYS A 114 -5.11 -22.51 -15.67
CA LYS A 114 -6.57 -22.33 -15.60
C LYS A 114 -7.05 -21.17 -16.44
#